data_AF-A0A948XG44-F1
#
_entry.id   AF-A0A948XG44-F1
#
_cell.length_a   1.000
_cell.length_b   1.000
_cell.length_c   1.000
_cell.angle_alpha   90.00
_cell.angle_beta   90.00
_cell.angle_gamma   90.00
#
_symmetry.space_group_name_H-M   'P 1'
#
loop_
_entity.id
_entity.type
_entity.pdbx_description
1 polymer ?
#
loop_
_entity_poly.entity_id
_entity_poly.type
_entity_poly.pdbx_seq_one_letter_code
_entity_poly.pdbx_strand_id
1 'polypeptide(L)'
;MNVKGVPPSPPETIPVSETAPLSPINPYGASKVMVESILKDLVKSNSFRYIALRYFNVAGADPEGHIGQAYVQATHLITRSLKTARGEYEKLSIYGTDYPTPDGTCIRDYTHVNDLADAHIRALEYLMAGKGSD
;
A
#
# COMPACT_ATOMS: atom_id res chain seq x y z
N MET A 1 7.84 17.21 -18.85
CA MET A 1 7.46 16.49 -20.08
C MET A 1 5.99 16.15 -19.94
N ASN A 2 5.12 16.86 -20.66
CA ASN A 2 3.66 16.66 -20.59
C ASN A 2 3.29 15.34 -21.26
N VAL A 3 2.57 14.47 -20.54
CA VAL A 3 1.72 13.46 -21.17
C VAL A 3 0.34 13.59 -20.53
N LYS A 4 -0.55 14.32 -21.22
CA LYS A 4 -1.99 14.08 -21.11
C LYS A 4 -2.22 12.66 -21.65
N GLY A 5 -2.25 11.69 -20.75
CA GLY A 5 -2.63 10.31 -21.02
C GLY A 5 -3.62 9.93 -19.94
N VAL A 6 -4.79 9.46 -20.37
CA VAL A 6 -5.94 8.99 -19.57
C VAL A 6 -5.51 8.48 -18.18
N PRO A 7 -6.03 9.02 -17.07
CA PRO A 7 -5.75 8.45 -15.76
C PRO A 7 -6.20 7.00 -15.74
N PRO A 8 -5.52 6.11 -15.01
CA PRO A 8 -5.98 4.74 -14.83
C PRO A 8 -7.46 4.75 -14.44
N SER A 9 -8.26 3.84 -15.00
CA SER A 9 -9.64 3.69 -14.54
C SER A 9 -9.60 3.49 -13.02
N PRO A 10 -10.18 4.40 -12.22
CA PRO A 10 -10.31 4.16 -10.80
C PRO A 10 -11.03 2.82 -10.59
N PRO A 11 -10.78 2.12 -9.48
CA PRO A 11 -11.51 0.89 -9.20
C PRO A 11 -13.02 1.17 -9.32
N GLU A 12 -13.73 0.26 -10.00
CA GLU A 12 -15.16 0.43 -10.28
C GLU A 12 -15.99 0.57 -8.98
N THR A 13 -15.45 0.02 -7.89
CA THR A 13 -16.04 0.06 -6.56
C THR A 13 -15.05 0.58 -5.52
N ILE A 14 -15.56 1.40 -4.60
CA ILE A 14 -14.85 1.90 -3.43
C ILE A 14 -15.75 1.64 -2.21
N PRO A 15 -15.30 0.93 -1.16
CA PRO A 15 -13.96 0.37 -0.97
C PRO A 15 -13.59 -0.75 -1.96
N VAL A 16 -12.29 -0.94 -2.22
CA VAL A 16 -11.78 -1.98 -3.13
C VAL A 16 -11.82 -3.34 -2.45
N SER A 17 -12.59 -4.28 -3.00
CA SER A 17 -12.67 -5.68 -2.54
C SER A 17 -11.47 -6.52 -3.00
N GLU A 18 -11.15 -7.58 -2.27
CA GLU A 18 -10.14 -8.59 -2.62
C GLU A 18 -10.47 -9.31 -3.94
N THR A 19 -11.75 -9.36 -4.33
CA THR A 19 -12.24 -9.95 -5.59
C THR A 19 -12.17 -8.98 -6.76
N ALA A 20 -11.73 -7.73 -6.56
CA ALA A 20 -11.58 -6.77 -7.65
C ALA A 20 -10.55 -7.28 -8.69
N PRO A 21 -10.75 -6.98 -9.99
CA PRO A 21 -9.81 -7.39 -11.03
C PRO A 21 -8.40 -6.84 -10.80
N LEU A 22 -7.38 -7.70 -10.94
CA LEU A 22 -5.97 -7.31 -10.86
C LEU A 22 -5.49 -6.72 -12.18
N SER A 23 -5.66 -5.40 -12.34
CA SER A 23 -5.28 -4.65 -13.55
C SER A 23 -4.19 -3.61 -13.23
N PRO A 24 -2.91 -4.01 -13.04
CA PRO A 24 -1.85 -3.09 -12.66
C PRO A 24 -1.50 -2.11 -13.78
N ILE A 25 -1.34 -0.84 -13.40
CA ILE A 25 -1.12 0.29 -14.33
C ILE A 25 0.34 0.76 -14.37
N ASN A 26 1.20 0.14 -13.57
CA ASN A 26 2.62 0.45 -13.49
C ASN A 26 3.45 -0.83 -13.23
N PRO A 27 4.76 -0.81 -13.53
CA PRO A 27 5.63 -1.99 -13.37
C PRO A 27 5.70 -2.51 -11.93
N TYR A 28 5.60 -1.63 -10.92
CA TYR A 28 5.60 -2.04 -9.52
C TYR A 28 4.39 -2.93 -9.21
N GLY A 29 3.18 -2.49 -9.56
CA GLY A 29 1.96 -3.28 -9.39
C GLY A 29 2.00 -4.57 -10.19
N ALA A 30 2.50 -4.53 -11.43
CA ALA A 30 2.61 -5.71 -12.28
C ALA A 30 3.54 -6.78 -11.67
N SER A 31 4.65 -6.35 -11.05
CA SER A 31 5.55 -7.26 -10.34
C SER A 31 4.88 -7.95 -9.14
N LYS A 32 3.97 -7.28 -8.42
CA LYS A 32 3.25 -7.87 -7.29
C LYS A 32 2.21 -8.88 -7.73
N VAL A 33 1.47 -8.58 -8.81
CA VAL A 33 0.53 -9.55 -9.41
C VAL A 33 1.28 -10.79 -9.90
N MET A 34 2.47 -10.63 -10.49
CA MET A 34 3.31 -11.77 -10.89
C MET A 34 3.71 -12.63 -9.70
N VAL A 35 4.11 -12.02 -8.57
CA VAL A 35 4.45 -12.75 -7.34
C VAL A 35 3.24 -13.54 -6.82
N GLU A 36 2.05 -12.93 -6.77
CA GLU A 36 0.84 -13.65 -6.36
C GLU A 36 0.52 -14.85 -7.26
N SER A 37 0.67 -14.71 -8.58
CA SER A 37 0.49 -15.83 -9.51
C SER A 37 1.49 -16.96 -9.25
N ILE A 38 2.77 -16.63 -9.00
CA ILE A 38 3.79 -17.62 -8.66
C ILE A 38 3.43 -18.35 -7.37
N LEU A 39 2.99 -17.62 -6.32
CA LEU A 39 2.60 -18.21 -5.04
C LEU A 39 1.41 -19.18 -5.22
N LYS A 40 0.41 -18.81 -6.03
CA LYS A 40 -0.73 -19.69 -6.37
C LYS A 40 -0.30 -20.98 -7.07
N ASP A 41 0.69 -20.92 -7.96
CA ASP A 41 1.19 -22.12 -8.64
C ASP A 41 2.08 -22.98 -7.73
N LEU A 42 2.81 -22.39 -6.79
CA LEU A 42 3.59 -23.13 -5.79
C LEU A 42 2.69 -23.97 -4.87
N VAL A 43 1.52 -23.46 -4.46
CA VAL A 43 0.55 -24.21 -3.64
C VAL A 43 0.06 -25.49 -4.34
N LYS A 44 -0.05 -25.47 -5.68
CA LYS A 44 -0.48 -26.65 -6.46
C LYS A 44 0.58 -27.73 -6.56
N SER A 45 1.86 -27.36 -6.44
CA SER A 45 3.00 -28.25 -6.74
C SER A 45 3.71 -28.78 -5.49
N ASN A 46 3.48 -28.20 -4.31
CA ASN A 46 4.18 -28.58 -3.07
C ASN A 46 3.32 -28.34 -1.82
N SER A 47 3.77 -28.79 -0.65
CA SER A 47 3.14 -28.51 0.66
C SER A 47 3.41 -27.08 1.16
N PHE A 48 3.32 -26.09 0.26
CA PHE A 48 3.52 -24.67 0.57
C PHE A 48 2.16 -23.99 0.80
N ARG A 49 2.12 -23.04 1.74
CA ARG A 49 0.92 -22.23 2.02
C ARG A 49 1.31 -20.76 2.18
N TYR A 50 0.43 -19.85 1.76
CA TYR A 50 0.68 -18.41 1.81
C TYR A 50 -0.60 -17.62 2.09
N ILE A 51 -0.42 -16.37 2.53
CA ILE A 51 -1.46 -15.34 2.57
C ILE A 51 -0.86 -14.09 1.91
N ALA A 52 -1.52 -13.52 0.90
CA ALA A 52 -1.10 -12.28 0.29
C ALA A 52 -1.84 -11.09 0.93
N LEU A 53 -1.14 -10.34 1.78
CA LEU A 53 -1.67 -9.12 2.38
C LEU A 53 -1.49 -7.94 1.42
N ARG A 54 -2.60 -7.43 0.87
CA ARG A 54 -2.62 -6.25 -0.02
C ARG A 54 -2.98 -5.01 0.79
N TYR A 55 -2.12 -4.00 0.76
CA TYR A 55 -2.33 -2.73 1.46
C TYR A 55 -1.86 -1.55 0.62
N PHE A 56 -2.43 -0.38 0.90
CA PHE A 56 -2.13 0.86 0.18
C PHE A 56 -0.98 1.63 0.84
N ASN A 57 -1.30 2.66 1.62
CA ASN A 57 -0.28 3.49 2.26
C ASN A 57 -0.12 3.08 3.72
N VAL A 58 1.13 2.96 4.13
CA VAL A 58 1.50 2.68 5.52
C VAL A 58 2.15 3.92 6.10
N ALA A 59 1.75 4.28 7.32
CA ALA A 59 2.29 5.41 8.04
C ALA A 59 2.40 5.14 9.54
N GLY A 60 2.97 6.09 10.28
CA GLY A 60 3.23 5.96 11.70
C GLY A 60 4.64 5.45 12.00
N ALA A 61 4.87 5.16 13.27
CA ALA A 61 6.13 4.74 13.83
C ALA A 61 5.85 3.95 15.11
N ASP A 62 6.91 3.41 15.70
CA ASP A 62 6.84 2.90 17.07
C ASP A 62 6.35 4.01 18.02
N PRO A 63 5.34 3.77 18.88
CA PRO A 63 4.79 4.79 19.79
C PRO A 63 5.80 5.33 20.80
N GLU A 64 6.81 4.53 21.17
CA GLU A 64 7.90 4.93 22.05
C GLU A 64 9.02 5.68 21.29
N GLY A 65 8.89 5.79 19.96
CA GLY A 65 9.82 6.52 19.10
C GLY A 65 11.13 5.78 18.83
N HIS A 66 11.21 4.48 19.15
CA HIS A 66 12.44 3.69 18.98
C HIS A 66 12.78 3.44 17.51
N ILE A 67 11.77 3.20 16.68
CA ILE A 67 11.94 2.96 15.24
C ILE A 67 10.86 3.68 14.43
N GLY A 68 11.20 4.08 13.21
CA GLY A 68 10.27 4.72 12.29
C GLY A 68 10.82 4.80 10.88
N GLN A 69 10.00 5.30 9.96
CA GLN A 69 10.38 5.46 8.56
C GLN A 69 11.48 6.52 8.40
N ALA A 70 12.68 6.10 7.99
CA ALA A 70 13.89 6.93 7.95
C ALA A 70 14.47 7.14 6.53
N TYR A 71 13.61 7.30 5.51
CA TYR A 71 14.10 7.55 4.16
C TYR A 71 14.80 8.92 4.06
N VAL A 72 15.99 8.94 3.46
CA VAL A 72 16.74 10.17 3.17
C VAL A 72 15.88 11.09 2.30
N GLN A 73 15.37 10.57 1.18
CA GLN A 73 14.44 11.26 0.30
C GLN A 73 13.02 10.73 0.52
N ALA A 74 12.16 11.57 1.12
CA ALA A 74 10.79 11.16 1.41
C ALA A 74 9.90 11.23 0.15
N THR A 75 9.38 10.07 -0.25
CA THR A 75 8.38 9.92 -1.32
C THR A 75 6.96 9.76 -0.78
N HIS A 76 6.79 9.29 0.46
CA HIS A 76 5.48 9.12 1.10
C HIS A 76 4.97 10.44 1.68
N LEU A 77 3.67 10.72 1.51
CA LEU A 77 3.07 12.02 1.85
C LEU A 77 3.27 12.40 3.32
N ILE A 78 2.98 11.49 4.25
CA ILE A 78 3.07 11.78 5.69
C ILE A 78 4.52 12.03 6.13
N THR A 79 5.47 11.21 5.68
CA THR A 79 6.89 11.47 5.99
C THR A 79 7.36 12.79 5.38
N ARG A 80 6.93 13.08 4.15
CA ARG A 80 7.29 14.32 3.46
C ARG A 80 6.70 15.54 4.17
N SER A 81 5.43 15.49 4.62
CA SER A 81 4.79 16.59 5.34
C SER A 81 5.48 16.86 6.68
N LEU A 82 5.83 15.82 7.43
CA LEU A 82 6.58 15.95 8.69
C LEU A 82 7.98 16.55 8.48
N LYS A 83 8.70 16.09 7.45
CA LYS A 83 10.01 16.67 7.09
C LYS A 83 9.91 18.13 6.64
N THR A 84 8.88 18.48 5.87
CA THR A 84 8.60 19.88 5.54
C THR A 84 8.31 20.71 6.79
N ALA A 85 7.49 20.20 7.72
CA ALA A 85 7.20 20.89 8.99
C ALA A 85 8.45 21.09 9.86
N ARG A 86 9.45 20.19 9.74
CA ARG A 86 10.77 20.32 10.37
C ARG A 86 11.74 21.25 9.62
N GLY A 87 11.35 21.79 8.47
CA GLY A 87 12.18 22.67 7.64
C GLY A 87 13.19 21.94 6.74
N GLU A 88 13.12 20.61 6.61
CA GLU A 88 13.99 19.86 5.68
C GLU A 88 13.60 20.11 4.21
N TYR A 89 12.37 20.55 3.96
CA TYR A 89 11.88 20.97 2.65
C TYR A 89 11.21 22.35 2.77
N GLU A 90 11.40 23.21 1.78
CA GLU A 90 10.82 24.56 1.74
C GLU A 90 9.28 24.54 1.73
N LYS A 91 8.68 23.56 1.05
CA LYS A 91 7.22 23.43 0.93
C LYS A 91 6.79 21.98 0.67
N LEU A 92 5.53 21.71 1.00
CA LEU A 92 4.84 20.47 0.62
C LEU A 92 4.03 20.74 -0.66
N SER A 93 4.36 20.05 -1.74
CA SER A 93 3.60 20.13 -3.00
C SER A 93 2.35 19.27 -2.93
N ILE A 94 1.19 19.84 -3.24
CA ILE A 94 -0.09 19.13 -3.41
C ILE A 94 -0.39 19.02 -4.90
N TYR A 95 -0.61 17.80 -5.38
CA TYR A 95 -0.84 17.52 -6.81
C TYR A 95 -2.34 17.30 -7.07
N GLY A 96 -3.03 18.37 -7.45
CA GLY A 96 -4.46 18.40 -7.73
C GLY A 96 -5.28 18.86 -6.53
N THR A 97 -6.20 19.79 -6.78
CA THR A 97 -7.10 20.41 -5.79
C THR A 97 -8.51 20.58 -6.36
N ASP A 98 -8.83 19.81 -7.39
CA ASP A 98 -10.05 19.81 -8.19
C ASP A 98 -10.68 18.41 -8.29
N TYR A 99 -10.30 17.49 -7.39
CA TYR A 99 -10.94 16.18 -7.29
C TYR A 99 -12.38 16.30 -6.79
N PRO A 100 -13.30 15.39 -7.19
CA PRO A 100 -14.68 15.35 -6.70
C PRO A 100 -14.73 14.80 -5.27
N THR A 101 -14.18 15.56 -4.32
CA THR A 101 -14.00 15.23 -2.90
C THR A 101 -14.29 16.48 -2.06
N PRO A 102 -14.58 16.36 -0.76
CA PRO A 102 -15.07 17.49 0.04
C PRO A 102 -14.18 18.74 0.04
N ASP A 103 -12.85 18.57 -0.04
CA ASP A 103 -11.87 19.67 -0.03
C ASP A 103 -11.11 19.83 -1.36
N GLY A 104 -11.50 19.08 -2.38
CA GLY A 104 -10.84 19.08 -3.70
C GLY A 104 -9.55 18.26 -3.78
N THR A 105 -9.04 17.71 -2.68
CA THR A 105 -7.78 16.93 -2.67
C THR A 105 -8.03 15.43 -2.77
N CYS A 106 -6.99 14.66 -3.11
CA CYS A 106 -7.17 13.23 -3.31
C CYS A 106 -7.35 12.46 -1.97
N ILE A 107 -8.33 11.57 -1.89
CA ILE A 107 -8.52 10.67 -0.74
C ILE A 107 -7.64 9.42 -0.91
N ARG A 108 -6.99 8.98 0.17
CA ARG A 108 -6.10 7.80 0.21
C ARG A 108 -6.33 7.02 1.50
N ASP A 109 -6.17 5.71 1.42
CA ASP A 109 -6.20 4.81 2.56
C ASP A 109 -4.82 4.76 3.23
N TYR A 110 -4.79 4.99 4.55
CA TYR A 110 -3.60 4.96 5.40
C TYR A 110 -3.84 4.05 6.59
N THR A 111 -2.99 3.04 6.73
CA THR A 111 -2.99 2.13 7.88
C THR A 111 -1.75 2.38 8.75
N HIS A 112 -1.90 2.27 10.07
CA HIS A 112 -0.77 2.39 10.97
C HIS A 112 0.18 1.18 10.81
N VAL A 113 1.49 1.42 10.87
CA VAL A 113 2.52 0.38 10.68
C VAL A 113 2.40 -0.78 11.69
N ASN A 114 2.00 -0.50 12.93
CA ASN A 114 1.80 -1.54 13.94
C ASN A 114 0.58 -2.42 13.64
N ASP A 115 -0.51 -1.86 13.12
CA ASP A 115 -1.68 -2.66 12.73
C ASP A 115 -1.33 -3.58 11.55
N LEU A 116 -0.50 -3.08 10.62
CA LEU A 116 0.01 -3.90 9.54
C LEU A 116 0.91 -5.03 10.06
N ALA A 117 1.78 -4.74 11.03
CA ALA A 117 2.62 -5.76 11.66
C ALA A 117 1.78 -6.84 12.38
N ASP A 118 0.75 -6.43 13.11
CA ASP A 118 -0.21 -7.35 13.75
C ASP A 118 -0.92 -8.24 12.72
N ALA A 119 -1.35 -7.67 11.58
CA ALA A 119 -1.96 -8.43 10.49
C ALA A 119 -1.03 -9.53 9.94
N HIS A 120 0.28 -9.26 9.84
CA HIS A 120 1.25 -10.28 9.41
C HIS A 120 1.41 -11.40 10.45
N ILE A 121 1.42 -11.07 11.74
CA ILE A 121 1.48 -12.07 12.83
C ILE A 121 0.25 -12.96 12.77
N ARG A 122 -0.95 -12.38 12.67
CA ARG A 122 -2.21 -13.14 12.56
C ARG A 122 -2.26 -14.02 11.31
N ALA A 123 -1.76 -13.53 10.18
CA ALA A 123 -1.66 -14.33 8.96
C ALA A 123 -0.75 -15.55 9.16
N LEU A 124 0.40 -15.36 9.82
CA LEU A 124 1.30 -16.48 10.16
C LEU A 124 0.63 -17.47 11.11
N GLU A 125 0.00 -17.00 12.19
CA GLU A 125 -0.71 -17.86 13.15
C GLU A 125 -1.84 -18.65 12.49
N TYR A 126 -2.60 -18.03 11.58
CA TYR A 126 -3.63 -18.69 10.78
C TYR A 126 -3.06 -19.88 10.00
N LEU A 127 -1.92 -19.68 9.32
CA LEU A 127 -1.23 -20.74 8.60
C LEU A 127 -0.66 -21.79 9.56
N MET A 128 -0.06 -21.40 10.69
CA MET A 128 0.48 -22.35 11.66
C MET A 128 -0.60 -23.24 12.29
N ALA A 129 -1.83 -22.74 12.42
CA ALA A 129 -3.00 -23.50 12.86
C ALA A 129 -3.54 -24.50 11.82
N GLY A 130 -2.81 -24.78 10.74
CA GLY A 130 -3.19 -25.78 9.74
C GLY A 130 -4.23 -25.29 8.73
N LYS A 131 -4.58 -24.00 8.71
CA LYS A 131 -5.58 -23.46 7.78
C LYS A 131 -5.01 -23.27 6.36
N GLY A 132 -5.90 -23.07 5.38
CA GLY A 132 -5.54 -22.97 3.96
C GLY A 132 -4.81 -21.70 3.58
N SER A 133 -4.31 -21.65 2.35
CA SER A 133 -3.87 -20.40 1.71
C SER A 133 -5.08 -19.50 1.41
N ASP A 134 -4.83 -18.25 1.03
CA ASP A 134 -5.85 -17.41 0.36
C ASP A 134 -6.29 -17.96 -1.01
#